data_AF-A0A075FQA1-F1
#
_entry.id   AF-A0A075FQA1-F1
#
_cell.length_a   1.000
_cell.length_b   1.000
_cell.length_c   1.000
_cell.angle_alpha   90.00
_cell.angle_beta   90.00
_cell.angle_gamma   90.00
#
_symmetry.space_group_name_H-M   'P 1'
#
loop_
_entity.id
_entity.type
_entity.pdbx_description
1 polymer ?
#
loop_
_entity_poly.entity_id
_entity_poly.type
_entity_poly.pdbx_seq_one_letter_code
_entity_poly.pdbx_strand_id
1 'polypeptide(L)'
;MVNESIPGKSGTNHKIPVAVKVMECTFQLHLTKQLEIQLTKNVLKFYEIADDVKNGIHGTQLTDAIYGSSVGFKGDALVELERLSKSRKQNPEDKLEFKTANFENRIYSVTKC
;
A
#
# COMPACT_ATOMS: atom_id res chain seq x y z
N MET A 1 10.22 8.04 7.29
CA MET A 1 9.38 8.54 8.39
C MET A 1 8.62 7.36 8.98
N VAL A 2 8.42 7.31 10.29
CA VAL A 2 7.84 6.15 10.99
C VAL A 2 6.64 6.62 11.81
N ASN A 3 5.54 5.87 11.76
CA ASN A 3 4.27 6.19 12.44
C ASN A 3 3.70 7.56 12.09
N GLU A 4 3.78 7.94 10.82
CA GLU A 4 3.25 9.21 10.34
C GLU A 4 1.74 9.16 10.13
N SER A 5 1.11 10.32 10.28
CA SER A 5 -0.29 10.49 9.96
C SER A 5 -0.41 11.22 8.62
N ILE A 6 -0.97 10.56 7.61
CA ILE A 6 -1.10 11.13 6.27
C ILE A 6 -2.59 11.37 5.99
N PRO A 7 -2.99 12.62 5.66
CA PRO A 7 -4.37 12.94 5.34
C PRO A 7 -4.78 12.34 3.99
N GLY A 8 -5.91 11.62 3.97
CA GLY A 8 -6.57 11.17 2.76
C GLY A 8 -7.59 12.18 2.23
N LYS A 9 -8.12 11.92 1.04
CA LYS A 9 -9.18 12.74 0.43
C LYS A 9 -10.45 12.78 1.28
N SER A 10 -10.77 11.69 1.98
CA SER A 10 -11.94 11.57 2.84
C SER A 10 -11.93 12.52 4.05
N GLY A 11 -10.83 13.25 4.28
CA GLY A 11 -10.60 14.02 5.51
C GLY A 11 -10.16 13.14 6.69
N THR A 12 -10.03 11.83 6.47
CA THR A 12 -9.49 10.91 7.47
C THR A 12 -7.97 10.93 7.45
N ASN A 13 -7.38 11.04 8.64
CA ASN A 13 -5.95 10.92 8.82
C ASN A 13 -5.56 9.45 9.01
N HIS A 14 -4.86 8.88 8.03
CA HIS A 14 -4.43 7.49 8.07
C HIS A 14 -3.11 7.36 8.81
N LYS A 15 -3.05 6.46 9.81
CA LYS A 15 -1.80 6.15 10.50
C LYS A 15 -1.00 5.15 9.69
N ILE A 16 0.12 5.62 9.17
CA ILE A 16 1.01 4.87 8.29
C ILE A 16 2.23 4.41 9.10
N PRO A 17 2.43 3.09 9.28
CA PRO A 17 3.54 2.57 10.08
C PRO A 17 4.90 3.01 9.56
N VAL A 18 5.10 2.95 8.24
CA VAL A 18 6.35 3.37 7.60
C VAL A 18 6.02 4.09 6.29
N ALA A 19 6.57 5.29 6.13
CA ALA A 19 6.55 6.04 4.89
C ALA A 19 8.00 6.33 4.47
N VAL A 20 8.41 5.82 3.32
CA VAL A 20 9.77 6.02 2.80
C VAL A 20 9.73 7.08 1.72
N LYS A 21 10.54 8.13 1.87
CA LYS A 21 10.75 9.12 0.82
C LYS A 21 11.96 8.69 -0.01
N VAL A 22 11.77 8.43 -1.29
CA VAL A 22 12.82 8.04 -2.25
C VAL A 22 12.95 9.16 -3.28
N MET A 23 14.15 9.73 -3.45
CA MET A 23 14.36 10.97 -4.21
C MET A 23 13.54 12.17 -3.70
N GLU A 24 13.63 13.34 -4.35
CA GLU A 24 13.09 14.59 -3.79
C GLU A 24 11.55 14.65 -3.64
N CYS A 25 10.78 13.75 -4.26
CA CYS A 25 9.32 13.88 -4.33
C CYS A 25 8.49 12.57 -4.27
N THR A 26 9.08 11.40 -3.97
CA THR A 26 8.34 10.13 -4.06
C THR A 26 8.19 9.43 -2.71
N PHE A 27 6.96 9.19 -2.27
CA PHE A 27 6.62 8.42 -1.08
C PHE A 27 6.26 6.97 -1.44
N GLN A 28 6.73 6.04 -0.61
CA GLN A 28 6.30 4.66 -0.58
C GLN A 28 5.57 4.39 0.74
N LEU A 29 4.35 3.88 0.63
CA LEU A 29 3.55 3.47 1.78
C LEU A 29 3.92 2.04 2.16
N HIS A 30 4.34 1.79 3.40
CA HIS A 30 4.55 0.44 3.89
C HIS A 30 3.65 0.18 5.10
N LEU A 31 2.64 -0.67 4.88
CA LEU A 31 1.76 -1.14 5.94
C LEU A 31 2.24 -2.54 6.36
N THR A 32 2.76 -2.67 7.58
CA THR A 32 3.10 -3.97 8.16
C THR A 32 1.99 -4.36 9.13
N LYS A 33 1.38 -5.54 8.97
CA LYS A 33 0.45 -6.09 9.96
C LYS A 33 0.95 -7.44 10.48
N GLN A 34 0.96 -7.59 11.81
CA GLN A 34 1.42 -8.78 12.54
C GLN A 34 0.30 -9.79 12.91
N LEU A 35 -0.94 -9.66 12.43
CA LEU A 35 -2.06 -10.52 12.87
C LEU A 35 -2.82 -11.24 11.73
N GLU A 36 -2.79 -12.57 11.79
CA GLU A 36 -3.17 -13.59 10.79
C GLU A 36 -4.67 -13.81 10.50
N ILE A 37 -5.61 -13.09 11.12
CA ILE A 37 -6.98 -13.63 11.19
C ILE A 37 -7.89 -13.26 9.99
N GLN A 38 -7.57 -12.23 9.18
CA GLN A 38 -8.45 -11.76 8.07
C GLN A 38 -7.69 -11.16 6.87
N LEU A 39 -6.75 -11.91 6.27
CA LEU A 39 -5.86 -11.42 5.20
C LEU A 39 -6.59 -10.73 4.02
N THR A 40 -7.66 -11.32 3.46
CA THR A 40 -8.38 -10.75 2.30
C THR A 40 -9.04 -9.40 2.64
N LYS A 41 -9.67 -9.29 3.82
CA LYS A 41 -10.22 -8.00 4.30
C LYS A 41 -9.12 -6.97 4.60
N ASN A 42 -7.93 -7.43 4.97
CA ASN A 42 -6.81 -6.53 5.24
C ASN A 42 -6.22 -5.96 3.93
N VAL A 43 -6.21 -6.73 2.84
CA VAL A 43 -5.76 -6.26 1.52
C VAL A 43 -6.71 -5.22 0.95
N LEU A 44 -8.02 -5.41 1.08
CA LEU A 44 -9.02 -4.40 0.68
C LEU A 44 -8.85 -3.09 1.46
N LYS A 45 -8.72 -3.18 2.79
CA LYS A 45 -8.45 -1.99 3.62
C LYS A 45 -7.15 -1.30 3.25
N PHE A 46 -6.11 -2.08 2.94
CA PHE A 46 -4.85 -1.52 2.47
C PHE A 46 -5.03 -0.76 1.15
N TYR A 47 -5.77 -1.33 0.19
CA TYR A 47 -6.11 -0.66 -1.05
C TYR A 47 -6.89 0.64 -0.79
N GLU A 48 -7.94 0.60 0.04
CA GLU A 48 -8.76 1.78 0.37
C GLU A 48 -7.94 2.91 1.00
N ILE A 49 -7.04 2.58 1.94
CA ILE A 49 -6.16 3.56 2.57
C ILE A 49 -5.21 4.17 1.52
N ALA A 50 -4.56 3.33 0.72
CA ALA A 50 -3.61 3.79 -0.27
C ALA A 50 -4.29 4.63 -1.37
N ASP A 51 -5.50 4.25 -1.79
CA ASP A 51 -6.33 5.01 -2.72
C ASP A 51 -6.76 6.36 -2.13
N ASP A 52 -7.21 6.39 -0.88
CA ASP A 52 -7.64 7.63 -0.23
C ASP A 52 -6.46 8.60 -0.03
N VAL A 53 -5.28 8.08 0.35
CA VAL A 53 -4.05 8.87 0.44
C VAL A 53 -3.59 9.36 -0.94
N LYS A 54 -3.67 8.51 -1.97
CA LYS A 54 -3.30 8.88 -3.35
C LYS A 54 -4.18 9.98 -3.92
N ASN A 55 -5.43 10.06 -3.48
CA ASN A 55 -6.36 11.12 -3.88
C ASN A 55 -6.33 12.35 -2.95
N GLY A 56 -5.51 12.31 -1.89
CA GLY A 56 -5.35 13.40 -0.92
C GLY A 56 -4.31 14.45 -1.32
N ILE A 57 -4.01 15.37 -0.39
CA ILE A 57 -3.14 16.55 -0.63
C ILE A 57 -1.72 16.15 -1.07
N HIS A 58 -1.20 15.04 -0.55
CA HIS A 58 0.13 14.54 -0.87
C HIS A 58 0.12 13.43 -1.95
N GLY A 59 -1.01 13.23 -2.60
CA GLY A 59 -1.24 12.11 -3.50
C GLY A 59 -0.33 12.04 -4.72
N THR A 60 0.01 13.19 -5.31
CA THR A 60 0.93 13.25 -6.46
C THR A 60 2.33 12.75 -6.14
N GLN A 61 2.72 12.78 -4.86
CA GLN A 61 4.00 12.29 -4.39
C GLN A 61 3.99 10.79 -4.09
N LEU A 62 2.82 10.14 -3.96
CA LEU A 62 2.71 8.71 -3.69
C LEU A 62 2.78 7.91 -5.01
N THR A 63 3.81 7.08 -5.18
CA THR A 63 3.97 6.24 -6.38
C THR A 63 3.78 4.76 -6.12
N ASP A 64 4.15 4.30 -4.92
CA ASP A 64 4.12 2.89 -4.57
C ASP A 64 3.42 2.69 -3.23
N ALA A 65 2.55 1.68 -3.19
CA ALA A 65 1.98 1.15 -1.97
C ALA A 65 2.43 -0.31 -1.81
N ILE A 66 3.17 -0.60 -0.75
CA ILE A 66 3.73 -1.91 -0.45
C ILE A 66 3.05 -2.47 0.80
N TYR A 67 2.38 -3.61 0.66
CA TYR A 67 1.81 -4.34 1.80
C TYR A 67 2.74 -5.46 2.25
N GLY A 68 3.23 -5.37 3.48
CA GLY A 68 4.18 -6.32 4.06
C GLY A 68 3.51 -7.37 4.95
N SER A 69 3.84 -8.64 4.74
CA SER A 69 3.37 -9.77 5.54
C SER A 69 4.52 -10.72 5.89
N SER A 70 4.57 -11.17 7.15
CA SER A 70 5.52 -12.19 7.61
C SER A 70 4.98 -13.63 7.45
N VAL A 71 3.75 -13.77 6.98
CA VAL A 71 3.00 -15.03 6.91
C VAL A 71 2.50 -15.33 5.50
N GLY A 72 2.96 -14.54 4.52
CA GLY A 72 2.51 -14.64 3.13
C GLY A 72 1.19 -13.92 2.85
N PHE A 73 0.70 -14.08 1.63
CA PHE A 73 -0.62 -13.61 1.18
C PHE A 73 -1.42 -14.78 0.61
N LYS A 74 -2.74 -14.80 0.85
CA LYS A 74 -3.61 -15.77 0.18
C LYS A 74 -3.76 -15.39 -1.30
N GLY A 75 -3.81 -16.40 -2.18
CA GLY A 75 -3.88 -16.17 -3.63
C GLY A 75 -5.11 -15.38 -4.09
N ASP A 76 -6.27 -15.63 -3.48
CA ASP A 76 -7.51 -14.86 -3.72
C ASP A 76 -7.34 -13.37 -3.39
N ALA A 77 -6.64 -13.07 -2.30
CA ALA A 77 -6.35 -11.70 -1.90
C ALA A 77 -5.38 -11.00 -2.87
N LEU A 78 -4.41 -11.72 -3.43
CA LEU A 78 -3.50 -11.19 -4.44
C LEU A 78 -4.23 -10.88 -5.76
N VAL A 79 -5.08 -11.81 -6.22
CA VAL A 79 -5.90 -11.63 -7.43
C VAL A 79 -6.83 -10.43 -7.28
N GLU A 80 -7.45 -10.26 -6.11
CA GLU A 80 -8.32 -9.12 -5.86
C GLU A 80 -7.54 -7.79 -5.82
N LEU A 81 -6.35 -7.76 -5.23
CA LEU A 81 -5.50 -6.57 -5.24
C LEU A 81 -5.06 -6.20 -6.67
N GLU A 82 -4.69 -7.18 -7.49
CA GLU A 82 -4.34 -6.99 -8.89
C GLU A 82 -5.54 -6.45 -9.69
N ARG A 83 -6.75 -6.98 -9.45
CA ARG A 83 -7.98 -6.49 -10.07
C ARG A 83 -8.25 -5.03 -9.72
N LEU A 84 -8.05 -4.64 -8.47
CA LEU A 84 -8.22 -3.27 -7.98
C LEU A 84 -7.11 -2.33 -8.48
N SER A 85 -5.86 -2.80 -8.53
CA SER A 85 -4.71 -2.09 -9.10
C SER A 85 -5.00 -1.66 -10.55
N LYS A 86 -5.53 -2.60 -11.35
CA LYS A 86 -5.88 -2.37 -12.76
C LYS A 86 -7.12 -1.51 -12.98
N SER A 87 -8.03 -1.42 -12.01
CA SER A 87 -9.25 -0.59 -12.15
C SER A 87 -8.98 0.91 -11.99
N ARG A 88 -7.81 1.30 -11.44
CA ARG A 88 -7.41 2.69 -11.31
C ARG A 88 -6.97 3.30 -12.64
N LYS A 89 -7.05 4.64 -12.71
CA LYS A 89 -6.49 5.42 -13.81
C LYS A 89 -4.97 5.22 -13.87
N GLN A 90 -4.47 4.99 -15.08
CA GLN A 90 -3.06 4.68 -15.35
C GLN A 90 -2.29 5.87 -15.94
N ASN A 91 -2.84 7.08 -15.84
CA ASN A 91 -2.13 8.32 -16.19
C ASN A 91 -0.99 8.58 -15.19
N PRO A 92 0.10 9.25 -15.61
CA PRO A 92 1.29 9.43 -14.76
C PRO A 92 1.04 10.04 -13.39
N GLU A 93 0.04 10.93 -13.26
CA GLU A 93 -0.28 11.62 -12.01
C GLU A 93 -1.09 10.77 -11.03
N ASP A 94 -2.09 10.01 -11.51
CA ASP A 94 -2.93 9.19 -10.63
C ASP A 94 -2.36 7.78 -10.43
N LYS A 95 -1.33 7.40 -11.20
CA LYS A 95 -0.73 6.07 -11.12
C LYS A 95 -0.22 5.77 -9.72
N LEU A 96 -0.60 4.59 -9.24
CA LEU A 96 -0.16 4.03 -7.96
C LEU A 96 0.15 2.55 -8.18
N GLU A 97 1.37 2.16 -7.88
CA GLU A 97 1.85 0.79 -8.03
C GLU A 97 1.59 0.03 -6.72
N PHE A 98 0.74 -0.99 -6.78
CA PHE A 98 0.49 -1.89 -5.67
C PHE A 98 1.46 -3.05 -5.67
N LYS A 99 2.08 -3.30 -4.52
CA LYS A 99 3.08 -4.34 -4.33
C LYS A 99 2.81 -5.08 -3.04
N THR A 100 3.13 -6.36 -3.03
CA THR A 100 3.11 -7.19 -1.83
C THR A 100 4.52 -7.64 -1.52
N ALA A 101 4.79 -7.78 -0.23
CA ALA A 101 6.09 -8.02 0.33
C ALA A 101 6.01 -9.17 1.33
N ASN A 102 6.67 -10.28 1.03
CA ASN A 102 6.78 -11.40 1.96
C ASN A 102 8.12 -11.34 2.69
N PHE A 103 8.05 -11.39 4.02
CA PHE A 103 9.20 -11.52 4.89
C PHE A 103 9.24 -12.94 5.45
N GLU A 104 10.13 -13.76 4.91
CA GLU A 104 10.35 -15.13 5.39
C GLU A 104 11.84 -15.35 5.57
N ASN A 105 12.25 -15.91 6.70
CA ASN A 105 13.66 -16.26 6.97
C ASN A 105 14.68 -15.12 6.75
N ARG A 106 14.30 -13.87 7.10
CA ARG A 106 15.09 -12.64 6.88
C ARG A 106 15.33 -12.28 5.40
N ILE A 107 14.65 -12.95 4.48
CA ILE A 107 14.63 -12.65 3.06
C ILE A 107 13.35 -11.89 2.74
N TYR A 108 13.47 -10.85 1.93
CA TYR A 108 12.35 -10.04 1.45
C TYR A 108 12.13 -10.29 -0.04
N SER A 109 10.92 -10.68 -0.42
CA SER A 109 10.51 -10.83 -1.82
C SER A 109 9.34 -9.91 -2.13
N VAL A 110 9.39 -9.24 -3.29
CA VAL A 110 8.35 -8.31 -3.75
C VAL A 110 7.65 -8.87 -4.96
N THR A 111 6.32 -8.89 -4.90
CA THR A 111 5.48 -9.21 -6.03
C THR A 111 4.65 -7.99 -6.39
N LYS A 112 4.72 -7.56 -7.66
CA LYS A 112 3.86 -6.51 -8.20
C LYS A 112 2.45 -7.08 -8.41
N CYS A 113 1.43 -6.30 -8.06
CA CYS A 113 0.02 -6.66 -8.18
C CYS A 113 -0.68 -5.75 -9.21
#